data_AF-A0A2E8JRG4-F1
#
_entry.id   AF-A0A2E8JRG4-F1
#
_cell.length_a   1.000
_cell.length_b   1.000
_cell.length_c   1.000
_cell.angle_alpha   90.00
_cell.angle_beta   90.00
_cell.angle_gamma   90.00
#
_symmetry.space_group_name_H-M   'P 1'
#
loop_
_entity.id
_entity.type
_entity.pdbx_description
1 polymer ?
#
loop_
_entity_poly.entity_id
_entity_poly.type
_entity_poly.pdbx_seq_one_letter_code
_entity_poly.pdbx_strand_id
1 'polypeptide(L)'
;MDFKTKRSDLLQQVDSHTELFQSQAFVKWFGSSKVVDENGRPLLVYHGTRRSFDALQISKPRGAPGNPEGIYFTADRRVAEEYAMDVDGAWDEKSRVIAAYIRIESESDGKIIDSSYSGREYVVFGSDNIHVMPKCAPKELG
;
A
#
# COMPACT_ATOMS: atom_id res chain seq x y z
N MET A 1 -20.34 -0.17 20.47
CA MET A 1 -19.65 -0.17 19.16
C MET A 1 -20.74 -0.06 18.12
N ASP A 2 -20.91 1.14 17.57
CA ASP A 2 -22.21 1.55 17.07
C ASP A 2 -22.25 1.45 15.54
N PHE A 3 -23.28 0.80 15.01
CA PHE A 3 -23.44 0.54 13.57
C PHE A 3 -23.59 1.81 12.72
N LYS A 4 -23.85 2.97 13.33
CA LYS A 4 -23.92 4.27 12.65
C LYS A 4 -22.53 4.78 12.27
N THR A 5 -21.54 4.61 13.13
CA THR A 5 -20.16 5.10 12.94
C THR A 5 -19.45 4.36 11.81
N LYS A 6 -19.60 3.02 11.72
CA LYS A 6 -19.00 2.22 10.63
C LYS A 6 -19.53 2.61 9.24
N ARG A 7 -20.83 2.95 9.12
CA ARG A 7 -21.41 3.37 7.84
C ARG A 7 -20.91 4.74 7.40
N SER A 8 -20.78 5.69 8.33
CA SER A 8 -20.22 7.01 8.01
C SER A 8 -18.75 6.98 7.62
N ASP A 9 -17.94 6.13 8.27
CA ASP A 9 -16.51 5.99 7.95
C ASP A 9 -16.30 5.34 6.59
N LEU A 10 -17.12 4.34 6.26
CA LEU A 10 -17.10 3.68 4.95
C LEU A 10 -17.46 4.65 3.83
N LEU A 11 -18.49 5.48 4.02
CA LEU A 11 -18.91 6.47 3.03
C LEU A 11 -17.82 7.54 2.81
N GLN A 12 -17.20 8.03 3.89
CA GLN A 12 -16.15 9.05 3.81
C GLN A 12 -14.87 8.52 3.14
N GLN A 13 -14.55 7.23 3.33
CA GLN A 13 -13.46 6.57 2.62
C GLN A 13 -13.78 6.37 1.14
N VAL A 14 -15.01 5.99 0.80
CA VAL A 14 -15.48 5.86 -0.60
C VAL A 14 -15.44 7.20 -1.34
N ASP A 15 -15.86 8.29 -0.69
CA ASP A 15 -15.87 9.63 -1.30
C ASP A 15 -14.45 10.11 -1.64
N SER A 16 -13.52 9.96 -0.70
CA SER A 16 -12.11 10.37 -0.91
C SER A 16 -11.37 9.56 -1.96
N HIS A 17 -11.66 8.26 -2.10
CA HIS A 17 -11.07 7.42 -3.16
C HIS A 17 -11.65 7.80 -4.53
N THR A 18 -12.95 8.10 -4.58
CA THR A 18 -13.64 8.50 -5.80
C THR A 18 -13.10 9.85 -6.31
N GLU A 19 -12.90 10.83 -5.43
CA GLU A 19 -12.34 12.13 -5.80
C GLU A 19 -10.90 12.03 -6.32
N LEU A 20 -10.06 11.18 -5.73
CA LEU A 20 -8.69 10.94 -6.20
C LEU A 20 -8.68 10.43 -7.64
N PHE A 21 -9.53 9.45 -7.94
CA PHE A 21 -9.64 8.84 -9.28
C PHE A 21 -10.20 9.77 -10.34
N GLN A 22 -10.91 10.83 -9.95
CA GLN A 22 -11.35 11.89 -10.87
C GLN A 22 -10.31 12.99 -11.04
N SER A 23 -9.25 13.02 -10.22
CA SER A 23 -8.23 14.06 -10.33
C SER A 23 -7.35 13.82 -11.58
N GLN A 24 -7.28 14.85 -12.43
CA GLN A 24 -6.48 14.80 -13.66
C GLN A 24 -4.99 14.50 -13.39
N ALA A 25 -4.47 14.96 -12.25
CA ALA A 25 -3.10 14.73 -11.82
C ALA A 25 -2.85 13.25 -11.50
N PHE A 26 -3.73 12.63 -10.69
CA PHE A 26 -3.61 11.20 -10.37
C PHE A 26 -3.79 10.34 -11.60
N VAL A 27 -4.77 10.62 -12.46
CA VAL A 27 -5.00 9.84 -13.70
C VAL A 27 -3.78 9.91 -14.62
N LYS A 28 -3.18 11.10 -14.79
CA LYS A 28 -1.95 11.27 -15.58
C LYS A 28 -0.76 10.52 -14.97
N TRP A 29 -0.61 10.61 -13.65
CA TRP A 29 0.45 9.91 -12.95
C TRP A 29 0.26 8.39 -13.05
N PHE A 30 -0.92 7.86 -12.74
CA PHE A 30 -1.20 6.43 -12.71
C PHE A 30 -1.07 5.80 -14.10
N GLY A 31 -1.50 6.52 -15.15
CA GLY A 31 -1.24 6.18 -16.55
C GLY A 31 -1.68 4.77 -16.90
N SER A 32 -0.79 4.01 -17.55
CA SER A 32 -1.02 2.63 -17.97
C SER A 32 -0.51 1.60 -16.95
N SER A 33 -0.53 1.94 -15.65
CA SER A 33 -0.09 1.02 -14.59
C SER A 33 -0.81 -0.32 -14.68
N LYS A 34 -0.05 -1.40 -14.49
CA LYS A 34 -0.55 -2.79 -14.43
C LYS A 34 -1.14 -3.14 -13.07
N VAL A 35 -1.07 -2.25 -12.08
CA VAL A 35 -1.52 -2.51 -10.70
C VAL A 35 -2.98 -2.10 -10.55
N VAL A 36 -3.85 -2.93 -11.13
CA VAL A 36 -5.30 -2.69 -11.21
C VAL A 36 -6.10 -3.84 -10.61
N ASP A 37 -7.34 -3.56 -10.20
CA ASP A 37 -8.33 -4.55 -9.78
C ASP A 37 -8.94 -5.29 -11.00
N GLU A 38 -9.88 -6.20 -10.73
CA GLU A 38 -10.57 -6.99 -11.76
C GLU A 38 -11.37 -6.13 -12.76
N ASN A 39 -11.72 -4.91 -12.39
CA ASN A 39 -12.45 -3.95 -13.22
C ASN A 39 -11.52 -2.94 -13.91
N GLY A 40 -10.20 -3.09 -13.78
CA GLY A 40 -9.21 -2.16 -14.33
C GLY A 40 -9.05 -0.86 -13.54
N ARG A 41 -9.58 -0.77 -12.32
CA ARG A 41 -9.43 0.42 -11.47
C ARG A 41 -8.11 0.35 -10.70
N PRO A 42 -7.51 1.50 -10.32
CA PRO A 42 -6.30 1.51 -9.49
C PRO A 42 -6.47 0.64 -8.24
N LEU A 43 -5.57 -0.32 -8.07
CA LEU A 43 -5.62 -1.25 -6.94
C LEU A 43 -4.97 -0.63 -5.71
N LEU A 44 -5.73 -0.59 -4.60
CA LEU A 44 -5.19 -0.19 -3.31
C LEU A 44 -4.30 -1.31 -2.75
N VAL A 45 -3.05 -1.00 -2.46
CA VAL A 45 -2.07 -1.95 -1.92
C VAL A 45 -1.46 -1.44 -0.62
N TYR A 46 -0.79 -2.33 0.11
CA TYR A 46 -0.31 -2.10 1.46
C TYR A 46 1.16 -2.46 1.63
N HIS A 47 1.91 -1.61 2.32
CA HIS A 47 3.27 -1.85 2.77
C HIS A 47 3.32 -1.94 4.29
N GLY A 48 3.82 -3.07 4.82
CA GLY A 48 4.10 -3.26 6.24
C GLY A 48 5.54 -2.89 6.56
N THR A 49 5.75 -2.09 7.61
CA THR A 49 7.10 -1.76 8.08
C THR A 49 7.15 -1.60 9.60
N ARG A 50 8.28 -1.98 10.18
CA ARG A 50 8.63 -1.85 11.61
C ARG A 50 9.78 -0.85 11.83
N ARG A 51 10.38 -0.32 10.76
CA ARG A 51 11.50 0.63 10.91
C ARG A 51 10.95 2.00 11.32
N SER A 52 11.74 2.76 12.09
CA SER A 52 11.51 4.20 12.25
C SER A 52 11.28 4.79 10.86
N PHE A 53 10.05 5.20 10.59
CA PHE A 53 9.57 5.48 9.25
C PHE A 53 9.50 6.98 9.05
N ASP A 54 10.47 7.52 8.32
CA ASP A 54 10.43 8.88 7.79
C ASP A 54 10.00 8.88 6.31
N ALA A 55 10.33 7.81 5.57
CA ALA A 55 9.99 7.64 4.15
C ALA A 55 10.03 6.16 3.72
N LEU A 56 9.35 5.85 2.62
CA LEU A 56 9.49 4.55 1.93
C LEU A 56 10.84 4.49 1.23
N GLN A 57 11.64 3.48 1.56
CA GLN A 57 13.01 3.32 1.05
C GLN A 57 13.18 1.99 0.33
N ILE A 58 13.91 2.03 -0.78
CA ILE A 58 14.34 0.84 -1.51
C ILE A 58 15.22 0.01 -0.60
N SER A 59 14.92 -1.29 -0.48
CA SER A 59 15.71 -2.20 0.34
C SER A 59 15.77 -3.60 -0.25
N LYS A 60 16.77 -4.37 0.19
CA LYS A 60 16.81 -5.82 -0.04
C LYS A 60 15.71 -6.49 0.78
N PRO A 61 14.90 -7.38 0.19
CA PRO A 61 13.88 -8.10 0.94
C PRO A 61 14.54 -9.01 1.97
N ARG A 62 14.00 -9.00 3.19
CA ARG A 62 14.42 -9.91 4.26
C ARG A 62 13.71 -11.25 4.06
N GLY A 63 14.45 -12.35 4.01
CA GLY A 63 13.87 -13.70 3.92
C GLY A 63 13.47 -14.16 2.52
N ALA A 64 13.70 -13.36 1.47
CA ALA A 64 13.49 -13.75 0.08
C ALA A 64 14.75 -13.50 -0.78
N PRO A 65 15.87 -14.21 -0.49
CA PRO A 65 17.09 -14.06 -1.27
C PRO A 65 16.86 -14.44 -2.74
N GLY A 66 17.11 -13.50 -3.66
CA GLY A 66 16.86 -13.65 -5.10
C GLY A 66 15.77 -12.73 -5.63
N ASN A 67 14.89 -12.22 -4.76
CA ASN A 67 13.95 -11.17 -5.15
C ASN A 67 14.67 -9.82 -5.31
N PRO A 68 14.19 -8.93 -6.20
CA PRO A 68 14.87 -7.66 -6.50
C PRO A 68 14.86 -6.70 -5.31
N GLU A 69 15.80 -5.77 -5.29
CA GLU A 69 15.71 -4.63 -4.37
C GLU A 69 14.51 -3.76 -4.73
N GLY A 70 13.78 -3.26 -3.73
CA GLY A 70 12.62 -2.41 -3.97
C GLY A 70 11.79 -2.16 -2.73
N ILE A 71 10.62 -1.57 -2.96
CA ILE A 71 9.59 -1.32 -1.95
C ILE A 71 8.44 -2.28 -2.24
N TYR A 72 8.16 -3.16 -1.28
CA TYR A 72 7.24 -4.28 -1.44
C TYR A 72 5.85 -3.91 -0.97
N PHE A 73 4.85 -4.25 -1.78
CA PHE A 73 3.44 -4.07 -1.49
C PHE A 73 2.67 -5.35 -1.75
N THR A 74 1.54 -5.50 -1.06
CA THR A 74 0.57 -6.57 -1.27
C THR A 74 -0.84 -5.99 -1.30
N ALA A 75 -1.75 -6.62 -2.04
CA ALA A 75 -3.17 -6.27 -1.98
C ALA A 75 -3.84 -6.80 -0.69
N ASP A 76 -3.23 -7.78 -0.02
CA ASP A 76 -3.73 -8.32 1.25
C ASP A 76 -3.18 -7.51 2.44
N ARG A 77 -4.06 -6.73 3.05
CA ARG A 77 -3.71 -5.94 4.23
C ARG A 77 -3.21 -6.80 5.39
N ARG A 78 -3.72 -8.02 5.58
CA ARG A 78 -3.30 -8.90 6.69
C ARG A 78 -1.85 -9.33 6.51
N VAL A 79 -1.44 -9.62 5.29
CA VAL A 79 -0.05 -9.92 4.96
C VAL A 79 0.85 -8.70 5.21
N ALA A 80 0.42 -7.50 4.83
CA ALA A 80 1.15 -6.27 5.19
C ALA A 80 1.23 -6.07 6.71
N GLU A 81 0.19 -6.44 7.46
CA GLU A 81 0.18 -6.39 8.91
C GLU A 81 1.22 -7.34 9.53
N GLU A 82 1.39 -8.54 8.97
CA GLU A 82 2.45 -9.48 9.38
C GLU A 82 3.85 -8.91 9.14
N TYR A 83 4.09 -8.24 8.02
CA TYR A 83 5.37 -7.56 7.75
C TYR A 83 5.66 -6.39 8.70
N ALA A 84 4.65 -5.86 9.39
CA ALA A 84 4.80 -4.83 10.40
C ALA A 84 5.07 -5.38 11.82
N MET A 85 4.96 -6.70 12.04
CA MET A 85 5.17 -7.35 13.34
C MET A 85 6.66 -7.55 13.67
N ASP A 86 7.00 -7.66 14.95
CA ASP A 86 8.31 -8.19 15.37
C ASP A 86 8.40 -9.73 15.24
N VAL A 87 9.58 -10.27 15.50
CA VAL A 87 9.85 -11.72 15.58
C VAL A 87 8.98 -12.46 16.59
N ASP A 88 8.45 -11.78 17.62
CA ASP A 88 7.53 -12.34 18.62
C ASP A 88 6.05 -12.07 18.29
N GLY A 89 5.76 -11.47 17.12
CA GLY A 89 4.41 -11.09 16.71
C GLY A 89 3.94 -9.74 17.27
N ALA A 90 4.75 -9.02 18.04
CA ALA A 90 4.34 -7.77 18.66
C ALA A 90 4.13 -6.64 17.64
N TRP A 91 3.09 -5.86 17.88
CA TRP A 91 2.85 -4.56 17.28
C TRP A 91 3.21 -3.47 18.27
N ASP A 92 4.01 -2.50 17.85
CA ASP A 92 4.44 -1.39 18.70
C ASP A 92 4.34 -0.04 17.97
N GLU A 93 4.84 1.01 18.60
CA GLU A 93 4.82 2.37 18.07
C GLU A 93 5.67 2.54 16.81
N LYS A 94 6.43 1.55 16.36
CA LYS A 94 7.21 1.56 15.11
C LYS A 94 6.50 0.80 13.98
N SER A 95 5.57 -0.09 14.31
CA SER A 95 4.74 -0.82 13.33
C SER A 95 3.85 0.15 12.54
N ARG A 96 3.89 0.04 11.21
CA ARG A 96 3.09 0.84 10.29
C ARG A 96 2.58 -0.05 9.15
N VAL A 97 1.32 0.14 8.79
CA VAL A 97 0.77 -0.31 7.51
C VAL A 97 0.39 0.92 6.71
N ILE A 98 1.01 1.03 5.54
CA ILE A 98 0.88 2.18 4.65
C ILE A 98 0.06 1.74 3.47
N ALA A 99 -1.11 2.38 3.30
CA ALA A 99 -1.94 2.20 2.11
C ALA A 99 -1.44 3.13 1.00
N ALA A 100 -1.34 2.60 -0.22
CA ALA A 100 -0.87 3.38 -1.37
C ALA A 100 -1.50 2.88 -2.67
N TYR A 101 -1.54 3.77 -3.65
CA TYR A 101 -1.58 3.39 -5.06
C TYR A 101 -0.16 3.37 -5.60
N ILE A 102 0.12 2.44 -6.50
CA ILE A 102 1.46 2.31 -7.09
C ILE A 102 1.37 2.22 -8.61
N ARG A 103 2.40 2.73 -9.27
CA ARG A 103 2.56 2.68 -10.72
C ARG A 103 3.61 1.65 -11.09
N ILE A 104 3.21 0.64 -11.87
CA ILE A 104 4.12 -0.25 -12.58
C ILE A 104 3.65 -0.33 -14.03
N GLU A 105 4.17 0.54 -14.89
CA GLU A 105 3.84 0.55 -16.31
C GLU A 105 4.83 -0.33 -17.10
N SER A 106 6.10 -0.26 -16.72
CA SER A 106 7.23 -0.92 -17.37
C SER A 106 8.12 -1.66 -16.36
N GLU A 107 9.03 -2.49 -16.87
CA GLU A 107 9.96 -3.26 -16.01
C GLU A 107 10.96 -2.38 -15.24
N SER A 108 11.18 -1.14 -15.68
CA SER A 108 12.00 -0.18 -14.93
C SER A 108 11.26 0.42 -13.74
N ASP A 109 9.93 0.37 -13.72
CA ASP A 109 9.13 0.91 -12.61
C ASP A 109 9.06 -0.07 -11.44
N GLY A 110 9.08 -1.37 -11.74
CA GLY A 110 8.89 -2.42 -10.76
C GLY A 110 8.63 -3.80 -11.35
N LYS A 111 8.32 -4.75 -10.47
CA LYS A 111 7.92 -6.12 -10.82
C LYS A 111 6.68 -6.55 -10.06
N ILE A 112 5.88 -7.39 -10.70
CA ILE A 112 4.82 -8.17 -10.05
C ILE A 112 5.38 -9.57 -9.90
N ILE A 113 5.40 -10.09 -8.67
CA ILE A 113 5.96 -11.41 -8.36
C ILE A 113 4.92 -12.24 -7.62
N ASP A 114 4.99 -13.56 -7.80
CA ASP A 114 4.18 -14.50 -7.05
C ASP A 114 5.06 -15.17 -5.98
N SER A 115 4.75 -14.86 -4.72
CA SER A 115 5.38 -15.44 -3.54
C SER A 115 4.55 -16.61 -3.03
N SER A 116 5.20 -17.72 -2.70
CA SER A 116 4.52 -18.86 -2.07
C SER A 116 4.05 -18.56 -0.64
N TYR A 117 4.61 -17.52 0.00
CA TYR A 117 4.25 -17.10 1.35
C TYR A 117 3.12 -16.07 1.35
N SER A 118 3.29 -15.01 0.56
CA SER A 118 2.47 -13.79 0.61
C SER A 118 1.54 -13.62 -0.59
N GLY A 119 1.54 -14.57 -1.52
CA GLY A 119 0.78 -14.50 -2.76
C GLY A 119 1.38 -13.46 -3.71
N ARG A 120 0.51 -12.73 -4.43
CA ARG A 120 0.96 -11.71 -5.38
C ARG A 120 1.51 -10.48 -4.65
N GLU A 121 2.76 -10.16 -4.91
CA GLU A 121 3.43 -8.94 -4.44
C GLU A 121 3.79 -8.01 -5.58
N TYR A 122 3.88 -6.74 -5.24
CA TYR A 122 4.24 -5.66 -6.15
C TYR A 122 5.49 -4.97 -5.60
N VAL A 123 6.57 -5.03 -6.37
CA VAL A 123 7.87 -4.45 -5.99
C VAL A 123 8.10 -3.21 -6.84
N VAL A 124 8.22 -2.05 -6.21
CA VAL A 124 8.44 -0.78 -6.89
C VAL A 124 9.90 -0.34 -6.71
N PHE A 125 10.54 0.14 -7.78
CA PHE A 125 11.96 0.49 -7.81
C PHE A 125 12.25 1.97 -7.56
N GLY A 126 11.23 2.79 -7.31
CA GLY A 126 11.39 4.21 -6.99
C GLY A 126 10.17 4.78 -6.27
N SER A 127 10.40 5.74 -5.37
CA SER A 127 9.33 6.38 -4.60
C SER A 127 8.36 7.20 -5.46
N ASP A 128 8.82 7.70 -6.61
CA ASP A 128 8.00 8.49 -7.54
C ASP A 128 6.84 7.67 -8.16
N ASN A 129 6.97 6.34 -8.11
CA ASN A 129 5.94 5.39 -8.52
C ASN A 129 4.99 5.02 -7.37
N ILE A 130 4.97 5.79 -6.28
CA ILE A 130 4.13 5.54 -5.11
C ILE A 130 3.32 6.79 -4.74
N HIS A 131 2.00 6.62 -4.67
CA HIS A 131 1.08 7.63 -4.14
C HIS A 131 0.52 7.13 -2.81
N VAL A 132 1.12 7.58 -1.71
CA VAL A 132 0.70 7.20 -0.36
C VAL A 132 -0.65 7.84 -0.05
N MET A 133 -1.58 7.04 0.45
CA MET A 133 -2.85 7.56 0.94
C MET A 133 -2.60 8.33 2.24
N PRO A 134 -3.19 9.53 2.41
CA PRO A 134 -3.10 10.23 3.68
C PRO A 134 -3.62 9.32 4.79
N LYS A 135 -2.90 9.27 5.91
CA LYS A 135 -3.38 8.60 7.12
C LYS A 135 -4.76 9.19 7.40
N CYS A 136 -5.80 8.36 7.50
CA CYS A 136 -7.10 8.86 7.98
C CYS A 136 -6.81 9.67 9.24
N ALA A 137 -7.12 10.97 9.21
CA ALA A 137 -6.99 11.79 10.39
C ALA A 137 -7.79 11.07 11.50
N PRO A 138 -7.21 10.84 12.69
CA PRO A 138 -8.04 10.40 13.81
C PRO A 138 -9.15 11.44 13.94
N LYS A 139 -10.41 11.00 13.87
CA LYS A 139 -11.53 11.88 14.19
C LYS A 139 -11.24 12.44 15.58
N GLU A 140 -11.04 13.74 15.69
CA GLU A 140 -11.12 14.46 16.95
C GLU A 140 -12.48 14.06 17.55
N LEU A 141 -12.43 13.22 18.59
CA LEU A 141 -13.61 12.83 19.35
C LEU A 141 -13.99 14.05 20.19
N GLY A 142 -14.87 14.90 19.65
CA GLY A 142 -15.60 15.90 20.41
C GLY A 142 -16.71 15.30 21.25
#